data_AF-A0A2E9Y6D3-F1
#
_entry.id   AF-A0A2E9Y6D3-F1
#
_cell.length_a   1.000
_cell.length_b   1.000
_cell.length_c   1.000
_cell.angle_alpha   90.00
_cell.angle_beta   90.00
_cell.angle_gamma   90.00
#
_symmetry.space_group_name_H-M   'P 1'
#
loop_
_entity.id
_entity.type
_entity.pdbx_description
1 polymer ?
#
loop_
_entity_poly.entity_id
_entity_poly.type
_entity_poly.pdbx_seq_one_letter_code
_entity_poly.pdbx_strand_id
1 'polypeptide(L)' 'MSGKLEKLPAGFKKQAFGATLAAFGIIDTVMNLLTGIALDGFFLFLIGAGSALFIAGARQRRKQNYQATCG' A
#
# COMPACT_ATOMS: atom_id res chain seq x y z
N MET A 1 13.57 -25.81 -15.91
CA MET A 1 12.21 -25.35 -16.28
C MET A 1 11.35 -25.23 -15.03
N SER A 2 10.57 -24.15 -14.95
CA SER A 2 9.51 -23.89 -13.96
C SER A 2 9.94 -23.48 -12.55
N GLY A 3 10.27 -22.20 -12.42
CA GLY A 3 10.31 -21.52 -11.14
C GLY A 3 8.95 -21.62 -10.47
N LYS A 4 8.93 -22.14 -9.24
CA LYS A 4 7.80 -21.98 -8.33
C LYS A 4 7.70 -20.49 -8.01
N LEU A 5 7.02 -19.74 -8.87
CA LEU A 5 6.39 -18.49 -8.50
C LEU A 5 5.35 -18.86 -7.44
N GLU A 6 5.81 -18.92 -6.19
CA GLU A 6 4.98 -18.97 -5.01
C GLU A 6 3.81 -18.02 -5.23
N LYS A 7 2.59 -18.57 -5.17
CA LYS A 7 1.34 -17.82 -5.29
C LYS A 7 1.40 -16.65 -4.31
N LEU A 8 1.74 -15.45 -4.79
CA LEU A 8 1.72 -14.25 -3.98
C LEU A 8 0.34 -14.17 -3.30
N PRO A 9 0.26 -14.15 -1.95
CA PRO A 9 -1.00 -14.26 -1.24
C PRO A 9 -1.95 -13.16 -1.70
N ALA A 10 -3.22 -13.52 -1.92
CA ALA A 10 -4.21 -12.60 -2.47
C ALA A 10 -4.52 -11.49 -1.45
N GLY A 11 -3.83 -10.36 -1.63
CA GLY A 11 -3.79 -9.26 -0.66
C GLY A 11 -2.43 -8.57 -0.63
N PHE A 12 -1.35 -9.29 -0.95
CA PHE A 12 -0.01 -8.71 -1.06
C PHE A 12 0.08 -7.67 -2.18
N LYS A 13 -0.57 -7.91 -3.33
CA LYS A 13 -0.62 -6.92 -4.42
C LYS A 13 -1.28 -5.60 -3.99
N LYS A 14 -2.38 -5.68 -3.22
CA LYS A 14 -3.08 -4.48 -2.71
C LYS A 14 -2.28 -3.78 -1.62
N GLN A 15 -1.61 -4.55 -0.76
CA GLN A 15 -0.74 -4.03 0.29
C GLN A 15 0.49 -3.34 -0.32
N ALA A 16 1.17 -3.98 -1.28
CA ALA A 16 2.31 -3.40 -1.99
C ALA A 16 1.90 -2.15 -2.76
N PHE A 17 0.79 -2.20 -3.51
CA PHE A 17 0.29 -1.03 -4.25
C PHE A 17 -0.05 0.15 -3.32
N GLY A 18 -0.76 -0.11 -2.21
CA GLY A 18 -1.06 0.91 -1.20
C GLY A 18 0.19 1.50 -0.55
N ALA A 19 1.19 0.66 -0.25
CA ALA A 19 2.46 1.10 0.31
C ALA A 19 3.24 1.99 -0.66
N THR A 20 3.33 1.60 -1.94
CA THR A 20 4.02 2.40 -2.97
C THR A 20 3.32 3.73 -3.21
N LEU A 21 1.97 3.74 -3.26
CA LEU A 21 1.19 4.96 -3.45
C LEU A 21 1.37 5.94 -2.27
N ALA A 22 1.33 5.43 -1.04
CA ALA A 22 1.56 6.24 0.17
C ALA A 22 3.01 6.75 0.23
N ALA A 23 4.00 5.92 -0.10
CA ALA A 23 5.40 6.32 -0.12
C ALA A 23 5.65 7.46 -1.11
N PHE A 24 5.05 7.40 -2.31
CA PHE A 24 5.17 8.46 -3.31
C PHE A 24 4.63 9.80 -2.80
N GLY A 25 3.43 9.80 -2.22
CA GLY A 25 2.83 11.01 -1.65
C GLY A 25 3.64 11.57 -0.47
N ILE A 26 4.20 10.71 0.38
CA ILE A 26 5.06 11.14 1.50
C ILE A 26 6.35 11.77 0.99
N ILE A 27 7.02 11.16 0.01
CA ILE A 27 8.27 11.71 -0.56
C ILE A 27 8.01 13.09 -1.14
N ASP A 28 6.94 13.25 -1.92
CA ASP A 28 6.58 14.53 -2.52
C ASP A 28 6.25 15.59 -1.45
N THR A 29 5.48 15.21 -0.43
CA THR A 29 5.18 16.06 0.73
C THR A 29 6.44 16.53 1.46
N VAL A 30 7.39 15.61 1.69
CA VAL A 30 8.67 15.94 2.35
C VAL A 30 9.52 16.85 1.45
N MET A 31 9.58 16.60 0.14
CA MET A 31 10.32 17.45 -0.79
C MET A 31 9.73 18.86 -0.89
N ASN A 32 8.40 18.99 -0.93
CA ASN A 32 7.72 20.29 -0.90
C ASN A 32 7.98 21.04 0.41
N LEU A 33 7.97 20.32 1.55
CA LEU A 33 8.30 20.90 2.86
C LEU A 33 9.75 21.41 2.92
N LEU A 34 10.70 20.66 2.33
CA LEU A 34 12.12 21.04 2.29
C LEU A 34 12.42 22.20 1.34
N THR A 35 11.63 22.33 0.27
CA THR A 35 11.79 23.41 -0.72
C THR A 35 10.97 24.66 -0.38
N GLY A 36 10.13 24.61 0.66
CA GLY A 36 9.26 25.71 1.05
C GLY A 36 8.11 25.96 0.07
N ILE A 37 7.83 25.00 -0.81
CA ILE A 37 6.74 25.06 -1.78
C ILE A 37 5.44 24.66 -1.06
N ALA A 38 4.35 25.37 -1.36
CA ALA A 38 3.04 25.07 -0.78
C ALA A 38 2.64 23.63 -1.09
N LEU A 39 2.19 22.92 -0.06
CA LEU A 39 1.76 21.54 -0.14
C LEU A 39 0.48 21.42 -0.97
N ASP A 40 0.53 20.66 -2.07
CA ASP A 40 -0.62 20.43 -2.92
C ASP A 40 -1.55 19.38 -2.27
N GLY A 41 -2.82 19.74 -2.06
CA GLY A 41 -3.81 18.90 -1.36
C GLY A 41 -4.05 17.54 -2.01
N PHE A 42 -3.72 17.42 -3.30
CA PHE A 42 -3.76 16.16 -4.04
C PHE A 42 -2.79 15.10 -3.49
N PHE A 43 -1.59 15.48 -3.05
CA PHE A 43 -0.64 14.53 -2.48
C PHE A 43 -1.05 14.05 -1.09
N LEU A 44 -1.65 14.92 -0.29
CA LEU A 44 -2.25 14.53 0.99
C LEU A 44 -3.40 13.53 0.79
N PHE A 45 -4.22 13.73 -0.25
CA PHE A 45 -5.25 12.76 -0.63
C PHE A 45 -4.65 11.41 -1.06
N LEU A 46 -3.57 11.40 -1.86
CA LEU A 46 -2.86 10.19 -2.26
C LEU A 46 -2.28 9.42 -1.06
N ILE A 47 -1.72 10.12 -0.07
CA ILE A 47 -1.24 9.50 1.18
C ILE A 47 -2.41 8.82 1.90
N GLY A 48 -3.53 9.53 2.06
CA GLY A 48 -4.73 8.99 2.72
C GLY A 48 -5.28 7.75 1.99
N ALA A 49 -5.43 7.84 0.67
CA ALA A 49 -5.92 6.75 -0.17
C ALA A 49 -4.97 5.54 -0.15
N GLY A 50 -3.65 5.77 -0.27
CA GLY A 50 -2.63 4.73 -0.18
C GLY A 50 -2.63 4.01 1.16
N SER A 51 -2.75 4.76 2.26
CA SER A 51 -2.86 4.23 3.62
C SER A 51 -4.11 3.37 3.80
N ALA A 52 -5.26 3.83 3.31
CA ALA A 52 -6.51 3.07 3.35
C ALA A 52 -6.42 1.76 2.55
N LEU A 53 -5.82 1.80 1.35
CA LEU A 53 -5.58 0.62 0.51
C LEU A 53 -4.62 -0.37 1.16
N PHE A 54 -3.57 0.12 1.83
CA PHE A 54 -2.63 -0.70 2.59
C PHE A 54 -3.34 -1.43 3.74
N ILE A 55 -4.15 -0.72 4.52
CA ILE A 55 -4.92 -1.30 5.64
C ILE A 55 -5.96 -2.30 5.14
N ALA A 56 -6.65 -1.98 4.04
CA ALA A 56 -7.60 -2.90 3.41
C ALA A 56 -6.92 -4.18 2.90
N GLY A 57 -5.74 -4.04 2.26
CA GLY A 57 -4.91 -5.17 1.85
C GLY A 57 -4.45 -6.02 3.03
N ALA A 58 -4.03 -5.40 4.13
CA ALA A 58 -3.63 -6.09 5.36
C ALA A 58 -4.81 -6.84 6.02
N ARG A 59 -6.00 -6.24 6.08
CA ARG A 59 -7.23 -6.90 6.56
C ARG A 59 -7.60 -8.10 5.69
N GLN A 60 -7.49 -7.97 4.37
CA GLN A 60 -7.81 -9.05 3.44
C GLN A 60 -6.84 -10.24 3.60
N ARG A 61 -5.56 -9.96 3.86
CA ARG A 61 -4.54 -10.98 4.16
C ARG A 61 -4.85 -11.76 5.44
N ARG A 62 -5.33 -11.10 6.49
CA ARG A 62 -5.77 -11.77 7.73
C ARG A 62 -6.97 -12.69 7.50
N LYS A 63 -7.96 -12.27 6.70
CA LYS A 63 -9.12 -13.11 6.38
C LYS A 63 -8.74 -14.36 5.57
N GLN A 64 -7.81 -14.24 4.63
CA GLN A 64 -7.32 -15.41 3.87
C GLN A 64 -6.50 -16.38 4.71
N ASN A 65 -5.63 -15.89 5.60
CA ASN A 65 -4.91 -16.79 6.51
C ASN A 65 -5.88 -17.56 7.43
N TYR A 66 -6.93 -16.90 7.94
CA TYR A 66 -7.95 -17.58 8.75
C TYR A 66 -8.70 -18.69 8.00
N GLN A 67 -9.06 -18.46 6.73
CA GLN A 67 -9.68 -19.49 5.89
C GLN A 67 -8.74 -20.66 5.55
N ALA A 68 -7.43 -20.41 5.46
CA ALA A 68 -6.45 -21.45 5.18
C ALA A 68 -6.10 -22.31 6.41
N THR A 69 -6.30 -21.81 7.64
CA THR A 69 -6.01 -22.54 8.89
C THR A 69 -7.21 -23.26 9.50
N CYS A 70 -8.44 -22.91 9.12
CA CYS A 70 -9.66 -23.48 9.73
C CYS A 70 -10.60 -24.16 8.72
N GLY A 71 -10.18 -24.32 7.47
CA GLY A 71 -10.95 -24.96 6.39
C GLY A 71 -10.44 -26.34 6.03
#